data_AF-A0A8D8I1I1-F1
#
_entry.id   AF-A0A8D8I1I1-F1
#
_cell.length_a   1.000
_cell.length_b   1.000
_cell.length_c   1.000
_cell.angle_alpha   90.00
_cell.angle_beta   90.00
_cell.angle_gamma   90.00
#
_symmetry.space_group_name_H-M   'P 1'
#
loop_
_entity.id
_entity.type
_entity.pdbx_description
1 polymer ?
#
loop_
_entity_poly.entity_id
_entity_poly.type
_entity_poly.pdbx_seq_one_letter_code
_entity_poly.pdbx_strand_id
1 'polypeptide(L)'
;VVCAPKIVTELVDYYLLHGICYVTDGTENGEPKSVKPIYPLRVKDKQLYRDPKHNVQYYNYMYGEQGLAVHVTDDGEEILIGAPGVFNWRGTVIRYRRQ
;
A
#
# COMPACT_ATOMS: atom_id res chain seq x y z
N VAL A 1 -11.45 7.35 -4.00
CA VAL A 1 -10.44 6.55 -3.26
C VAL A 1 -10.07 7.29 -1.99
N VAL A 2 -9.91 6.57 -0.88
CA VAL A 2 -9.37 7.11 0.38
C VAL A 2 -8.29 6.16 0.90
N CYS A 3 -7.26 6.70 1.54
CA CYS A 3 -6.13 5.90 2.04
C CYS A 3 -5.76 6.25 3.47
N ALA A 4 -5.15 5.29 4.15
CA ALA A 4 -4.56 5.42 5.48
C ALA A 4 -3.09 4.94 5.41
N PRO A 5 -2.15 5.79 4.95
CA PRO A 5 -0.76 5.39 4.73
C PRO A 5 -0.05 5.00 6.02
N LYS A 6 -0.40 5.63 7.14
CA LYS A 6 0.20 5.40 8.46
C LYS A 6 -0.55 4.39 9.33
N ILE A 7 -1.40 3.55 8.73
CA ILE A 7 -2.05 2.46 9.48
C ILE A 7 -0.97 1.53 10.05
N VAL A 8 -1.01 1.32 11.36
CA VAL A 8 -0.04 0.49 12.08
C VAL A 8 -0.65 -0.87 12.35
N THR A 9 0.09 -1.93 12.07
CA THR A 9 -0.19 -3.27 12.60
C THR A 9 1.05 -3.82 13.29
N GLU A 10 0.86 -4.49 14.42
CA GLU A 10 1.98 -5.04 15.20
C GLU A 10 2.37 -6.43 14.71
N LEU A 11 3.66 -6.63 14.50
CA LEU A 11 4.32 -7.92 14.48
C LEU A 11 5.25 -7.94 15.69
N VAL A 12 5.45 -9.10 16.33
CA VAL A 12 6.15 -9.26 17.64
C VAL A 12 7.28 -8.25 17.91
N ASP A 13 8.18 -8.02 16.94
CA ASP A 13 9.32 -7.10 17.08
C ASP A 13 9.29 -5.87 16.13
N TYR A 14 8.22 -5.67 15.36
CA TYR A 14 8.13 -4.64 14.32
C TYR A 14 6.75 -3.97 14.23
N TYR A 15 6.75 -2.65 14.05
CA TYR A 15 5.59 -1.94 13.53
C TYR A 15 5.53 -2.10 12.01
N LEU A 16 4.43 -2.62 11.48
CA LEU A 16 4.20 -2.70 10.04
C LEU A 16 3.39 -1.48 9.61
N LEU A 17 3.96 -0.69 8.71
CA LEU A 17 3.38 0.52 8.13
C LEU A 17 3.09 0.27 6.65
N HIS A 18 2.33 -0.77 6.33
CA HIS A 18 2.04 -1.08 4.92
C HIS A 18 1.34 0.07 4.22
N GLY A 19 0.40 0.72 4.91
CA GLY A 19 -0.66 1.52 4.31
C GLY A 19 -1.83 0.66 3.81
N ILE A 20 -2.98 1.27 3.63
CA ILE A 20 -4.15 0.67 2.96
C ILE A 20 -4.93 1.75 2.22
N CYS A 21 -5.51 1.39 1.09
CA CYS A 21 -6.45 2.24 0.37
C CYS A 21 -7.79 1.52 0.20
N TYR A 22 -8.86 2.30 0.03
CA TYR A 22 -10.19 1.82 -0.28
C TYR A 22 -10.71 2.55 -1.52
N VAL A 23 -11.21 1.78 -2.47
CA VAL A 23 -11.91 2.29 -3.66
C VAL A 23 -13.40 1.95 -3.53
N THR A 24 -14.26 2.87 -3.97
CA THR A 24 -15.69 2.67 -3.92
C THR A 24 -16.39 3.48 -5.00
N ASP A 25 -17.61 3.05 -5.33
CA ASP A 25 -18.52 3.64 -6.30
C ASP A 25 -19.79 4.15 -5.62
N GLY A 26 -20.52 5.02 -6.31
CA GLY A 26 -21.84 5.46 -5.88
C GLY A 26 -21.83 6.49 -4.75
N THR A 27 -20.75 7.27 -4.61
CA THR A 27 -20.62 8.30 -3.56
C THR A 27 -21.51 9.51 -3.79
N GLU A 28 -22.10 9.65 -4.99
CA GLU A 28 -22.97 10.77 -5.36
C GLU A 28 -24.28 10.87 -4.55
N ASN A 29 -24.79 9.77 -3.97
CA ASN A 29 -26.14 9.74 -3.38
C ASN A 29 -26.23 9.06 -1.99
N GLY A 30 -25.17 9.13 -1.18
CA GLY A 30 -25.19 8.62 0.20
C GLY A 30 -24.09 7.61 0.48
N GLU A 31 -24.43 6.49 1.14
CA GLU A 31 -23.44 5.50 1.54
C GLU A 31 -22.79 4.79 0.35
N PRO A 32 -21.47 4.50 0.42
CA PRO A 32 -20.77 3.83 -0.66
C PRO A 32 -21.28 2.40 -0.89
N LYS A 33 -21.61 2.06 -2.13
CA LYS A 33 -22.31 0.79 -2.44
C LYS A 33 -21.38 -0.42 -2.52
N SER A 34 -20.07 -0.21 -2.66
CA SER A 34 -19.09 -1.30 -2.85
C SER A 34 -17.69 -0.85 -2.46
N VAL A 35 -17.34 -0.96 -1.19
CA VAL A 35 -16.02 -0.59 -0.69
C VAL A 35 -15.05 -1.75 -0.90
N LYS A 36 -14.11 -1.61 -1.84
CA LYS A 36 -13.06 -2.58 -2.13
C LYS A 36 -11.73 -2.11 -1.53
N PRO A 37 -11.07 -2.92 -0.69
CA PRO A 37 -9.76 -2.59 -0.15
C PRO A 37 -8.63 -2.89 -1.15
N ILE A 38 -7.57 -2.09 -1.11
CA ILE A 38 -6.35 -2.21 -1.91
C ILE A 38 -5.17 -2.29 -0.93
N TYR A 39 -4.53 -3.45 -0.80
CA TYR A 39 -3.41 -3.70 0.13
C TYR A 39 -2.32 -4.65 -0.42
N PRO A 40 -1.81 -4.44 -1.66
CA PRO A 40 -0.86 -5.38 -2.28
C PRO A 40 0.45 -5.59 -1.51
N LEU A 41 0.78 -4.75 -0.54
CA LEU A 41 2.02 -4.82 0.23
C LEU A 41 1.99 -5.80 1.41
N ARG A 42 0.87 -6.49 1.67
CA ARG A 42 0.72 -7.43 2.81
C ARG A 42 1.18 -8.88 2.52
N VAL A 43 1.95 -9.09 1.47
CA VAL A 43 2.47 -10.42 1.07
C VAL A 43 3.57 -10.86 2.04
N LYS A 44 3.32 -11.92 2.82
CA LYS A 44 4.14 -12.31 4.00
C LYS A 44 5.61 -12.58 3.68
N ASP A 45 5.91 -13.28 2.60
CA ASP A 45 7.28 -13.63 2.18
C ASP A 45 8.02 -12.47 1.49
N LYS A 46 7.36 -11.33 1.29
CA LYS A 46 7.94 -10.12 0.68
C LYS A 46 8.16 -8.98 1.67
N GLN A 47 8.00 -9.24 2.97
CA GLN A 47 8.17 -8.20 3.99
C GLN A 47 9.64 -7.84 4.20
N LEU A 48 10.44 -8.86 4.51
CA LEU A 48 11.82 -8.72 4.93
C LEU A 48 12.68 -9.72 4.15
N TYR A 49 13.80 -9.25 3.63
CA TYR A 49 14.83 -10.10 3.04
C TYR A 49 16.11 -9.93 3.85
N ARG A 50 16.63 -11.02 4.39
CA ARG A 50 17.92 -11.04 5.09
C ARG A 50 18.96 -11.60 4.14
N ASP A 51 19.97 -10.81 3.81
CA ASP A 51 21.12 -11.28 3.04
C ASP A 51 22.02 -12.12 3.96
N PRO A 52 22.12 -13.45 3.72
CA PRO A 52 22.89 -14.33 4.58
C PRO A 52 24.40 -14.10 4.48
N LYS A 53 24.90 -13.47 3.41
CA LYS A 53 26.34 -13.27 3.19
C LYS A 53 26.87 -12.03 3.88
N HIS A 54 26.08 -10.96 3.89
CA HIS A 54 26.50 -9.65 4.40
C HIS A 54 25.83 -9.28 5.74
N ASN A 55 24.95 -10.14 6.26
CA ASN A 55 24.16 -9.90 7.48
C ASN A 55 23.37 -8.57 7.42
N VAL A 56 22.91 -8.19 6.22
CA VAL A 56 22.11 -6.98 5.98
C VAL A 56 20.63 -7.36 5.93
N GLN A 57 19.80 -6.51 6.54
CA GLN A 57 18.34 -6.64 6.55
C GLN A 57 17.72 -5.64 5.58
N TYR A 58 16.89 -6.12 4.66
CA TYR A 58 16.15 -5.32 3.70
C TYR A 58 14.65 -5.38 4.00
N TYR A 59 14.07 -4.20 4.22
CA TYR A 59 12.66 -3.96 4.42
C TYR A 59 12.00 -3.66 3.08
N ASN A 60 11.39 -4.68 2.48
CA ASN A 60 10.83 -4.58 1.15
C ASN A 60 9.45 -3.91 1.20
N TYR A 61 8.44 -4.57 1.77
CA TYR A 61 7.07 -4.06 1.75
C TYR A 61 6.56 -3.55 3.10
N MET A 62 7.24 -3.90 4.20
CA MET A 62 6.68 -3.72 5.54
C MET A 62 6.47 -2.26 5.97
N TYR A 63 7.20 -1.32 5.36
CA TYR A 63 7.08 0.11 5.61
C TYR A 63 6.47 0.86 4.43
N GLY A 64 5.69 0.18 3.59
CA GLY A 64 5.25 0.72 2.30
C GLY A 64 4.63 2.12 2.33
N GLU A 65 3.93 2.49 3.40
CA GLU A 65 3.14 3.73 3.52
C GLU A 65 2.29 4.00 2.28
N GLN A 66 1.69 2.95 1.70
CA GLN A 66 0.92 3.08 0.47
C GLN A 66 -0.25 4.04 0.67
N GLY A 67 -0.42 4.95 -0.28
CA GLY A 67 -1.47 5.96 -0.24
C GLY A 67 -1.05 7.29 0.38
N LEU A 68 0.26 7.53 0.54
CA LEU A 68 0.76 8.87 0.89
C LEU A 68 0.43 9.90 -0.19
N ALA A 69 0.46 9.48 -1.46
CA ALA A 69 -0.01 10.24 -2.62
C ALA A 69 -0.87 9.32 -3.49
N VAL A 70 -1.93 9.87 -4.08
CA VAL A 70 -2.89 9.11 -4.91
C VAL A 70 -3.32 9.94 -6.10
N HIS A 71 -3.41 9.31 -7.27
CA HIS A 71 -4.01 9.88 -8.46
C HIS A 71 -4.93 8.84 -9.13
N VAL A 72 -6.10 9.29 -9.59
CA VAL A 72 -7.02 8.49 -10.41
C VAL A 72 -6.92 9.04 -11.83
N THR A 73 -6.73 8.16 -12.81
CA THR A 73 -6.60 8.56 -14.21
C THR A 73 -7.89 9.19 -14.74
N ASP A 74 -7.79 9.97 -15.82
CA ASP A 74 -8.94 10.69 -16.41
C ASP A 74 -10.07 9.75 -16.86
N ASP A 75 -9.73 8.55 -17.32
CA ASP A 75 -10.69 7.50 -17.68
C ASP A 75 -11.27 6.75 -16.47
N GLY A 76 -10.73 6.99 -15.27
CA GLY A 76 -11.15 6.35 -14.03
C GLY A 76 -10.79 4.86 -13.90
N GLU A 77 -10.07 4.28 -14.87
CA GLU A 77 -9.74 2.85 -14.94
C GLU A 77 -8.57 2.47 -14.05
N GLU A 78 -7.67 3.42 -13.78
CA GLU A 78 -6.45 3.18 -13.03
C GLU A 78 -6.29 4.13 -11.84
N ILE A 79 -5.69 3.58 -10.80
CA ILE A 79 -5.33 4.33 -9.59
C ILE A 79 -3.83 4.15 -9.37
N LEU A 80 -3.11 5.26 -9.37
CA LEU A 80 -1.68 5.34 -9.06
C LEU A 80 -1.52 5.71 -7.59
N ILE A 81 -0.82 4.86 -6.84
CA ILE A 81 -0.69 4.96 -5.39
C ILE A 81 0.79 5.02 -5.03
N GLY A 82 1.23 6.14 -4.48
CA GLY A 82 2.59 6.31 -3.98
C GLY A 82 2.83 5.49 -2.72
N ALA A 83 3.98 4.83 -2.66
CA ALA A 83 4.40 3.99 -1.53
C ALA A 83 5.89 4.25 -1.22
N PRO A 84 6.20 5.30 -0.43
CA PRO A 84 7.57 5.80 -0.26
C PRO A 84 8.49 4.87 0.53
N GLY A 85 7.97 4.08 1.47
CA GLY A 85 8.84 3.22 2.29
C GLY A 85 9.14 1.86 1.69
N VAL A 86 8.66 1.58 0.46
CA VAL A 86 8.99 0.34 -0.25
C VAL A 86 10.48 0.29 -0.62
N PHE A 87 11.09 -0.90 -0.46
CA PHE A 87 12.50 -1.18 -0.74
C PHE A 87 13.47 -0.27 0.02
N ASN A 88 13.45 -0.32 1.36
CA ASN A 88 14.31 0.50 2.23
C ASN A 88 14.20 2.00 1.92
N TRP A 89 12.97 2.53 1.86
CA TRP A 89 12.71 3.95 1.58
C TRP A 89 13.15 4.44 0.20
N ARG A 90 13.44 3.54 -0.74
CA ARG A 90 13.64 3.91 -2.15
C ARG A 90 12.36 4.44 -2.78
N GLY A 91 11.22 3.88 -2.37
CA GLY A 91 9.89 4.24 -2.86
C GLY A 91 9.53 3.60 -4.20
N THR A 92 8.22 3.51 -4.44
CA THR A 92 7.65 3.06 -5.72
C THR A 92 6.25 3.64 -5.93
N VAL A 93 5.68 3.38 -7.10
CA VAL A 93 4.28 3.64 -7.44
C VAL A 93 3.58 2.31 -7.70
N ILE A 94 2.46 2.09 -7.03
CA ILE A 94 1.57 0.95 -7.24
C ILE A 94 0.51 1.36 -8.25
N ARG A 95 0.35 0.56 -9.31
CA ARG A 95 -0.74 0.70 -10.29
C ARG A 95 -1.83 -0.30 -9.97
N TYR A 96 -3.02 0.19 -9.66
CA TYR A 96 -4.22 -0.63 -9.49
C TYR A 96 -5.15 -0.41 -10.69
N ARG A 97 -5.61 -1.51 -11.31
CA ARG A 97 -6.61 -1.49 -12.37
C ARG A 97 -7.94 -1.95 -11.83
N ARG A 98 -9.00 -1.22 -12.17
CA ARG A 98 -10.36 -1.64 -11.86
C ARG A 98 -10.74 -2.82 -12.78
N GLN A 99 -11.43 -3.80 -12.22
CA GLN A 99 -12.01 -4.94 -12.92
C GLN A 99 -13.52 -4.85 -12.81
#